data_AF-A0A6N3EAM5-F1
#
_entry.id   AF-A0A6N3EAM5-F1
#
_cell.length_a   1.000
_cell.length_b   1.000
_cell.length_c   1.000
_cell.angle_alpha   90.00
_cell.angle_beta   90.00
_cell.angle_gamma   90.00
#
_symmetry.space_group_name_H-M   'P 1'
#
loop_
_entity.id
_entity.type
_entity.pdbx_description
1 polymer ?
#
loop_
_entity_poly.entity_id
_entity_poly.type
_entity_poly.pdbx_seq_one_letter_code
_entity_poly.pdbx_strand_id
1 'polypeptide(L)'
;MKPFALKRFVLLPLIIVSLILTTGCHLLSHYNEEEVQQYINQNYPNLTYQLKSQRNDTWQVTFDKYPQIPIEISEVMHTSAPVVPQVDRILITNIPLITAFPLMKNYLTAEELSYATYDTSSLYIEMPIPYSAIQNQDVINFYNRMDQFCKEYATTYPDFKKDIYIRVIIKPSDGSDAPEEYRKIFRLSQY
;
A
#
# COMPACT_ATOMS: atom_id res chain seq x y z
N MET A 1 21.37 -23.49 -54.90
CA MET A 1 20.94 -23.62 -53.49
C MET A 1 20.37 -22.28 -53.03
N LYS A 2 19.13 -22.25 -52.53
CA LYS A 2 18.34 -21.04 -52.29
C LYS A 2 18.90 -20.22 -51.10
N PRO A 3 19.14 -18.90 -51.23
CA PRO A 3 19.58 -18.02 -50.13
C PRO A 3 18.45 -17.66 -49.15
N PHE A 4 17.28 -18.28 -49.29
CA PHE A 4 16.07 -17.95 -48.52
C PHE A 4 16.02 -18.58 -47.13
N ALA A 5 16.78 -19.65 -46.87
CA ALA A 5 16.77 -20.31 -45.56
C ALA A 5 17.61 -19.56 -44.51
N LEU A 6 18.76 -19.00 -44.91
CA LEU A 6 19.71 -18.37 -43.98
C LEU A 6 19.16 -17.08 -43.34
N LYS A 7 18.38 -16.29 -44.09
CA LYS A 7 17.75 -15.05 -43.56
C LYS A 7 16.73 -15.33 -42.45
N ARG A 8 15.88 -16.36 -42.58
CA ARG A 8 14.84 -16.66 -41.58
C ARG A 8 15.39 -17.22 -40.26
N PHE A 9 16.48 -17.98 -40.31
CA PHE A 9 17.11 -18.56 -39.11
C PHE A 9 17.87 -17.55 -38.25
N VAL A 10 18.32 -16.42 -38.83
CA VAL A 10 19.01 -15.34 -38.09
C VAL A 10 18.05 -14.24 -37.65
N LEU A 11 17.01 -13.93 -38.45
CA LEU A 11 16.03 -12.90 -38.10
C LEU A 11 15.11 -13.28 -36.94
N LEU A 12 14.69 -14.54 -36.86
CA LEU A 12 13.80 -15.00 -35.79
C LEU A 12 14.43 -14.89 -34.37
N PRO A 13 15.67 -15.36 -34.12
CA PRO A 13 16.30 -15.18 -32.82
C PRO A 13 16.63 -13.70 -32.55
N LEU A 14 16.95 -12.90 -33.56
CA LEU A 14 17.17 -11.45 -33.39
C LEU A 14 15.89 -10.72 -32.95
N ILE A 15 14.73 -11.08 -33.50
CA ILE A 15 13.43 -10.54 -33.09
C ILE A 15 13.08 -10.99 -31.66
N ILE A 16 13.35 -12.25 -31.31
CA ILE A 16 13.12 -12.76 -29.94
C ILE A 16 14.04 -12.04 -28.95
N VAL A 17 15.33 -11.88 -29.27
CA VAL A 17 16.29 -11.14 -28.44
C VAL A 17 15.90 -9.66 -28.34
N SER A 18 15.44 -9.02 -29.42
CA SER A 18 14.96 -7.63 -29.35
C SER A 18 13.66 -7.50 -28.54
N LEU A 19 12.76 -8.49 -28.61
CA LEU A 19 11.57 -8.52 -27.76
C LEU A 19 11.97 -8.62 -26.28
N ILE A 20 12.88 -9.53 -25.93
CA ILE A 20 13.37 -9.69 -24.54
C ILE A 20 14.07 -8.41 -24.05
N LEU A 21 14.89 -7.77 -24.90
CA LEU A 21 15.60 -6.53 -24.55
C LEU A 21 14.65 -5.33 -24.41
N THR A 22 13.54 -5.28 -25.15
CA THR A 22 12.61 -4.13 -25.11
C THR A 22 11.55 -4.27 -24.02
N THR A 23 11.08 -5.48 -23.71
CA THR A 23 10.11 -5.70 -22.61
C THR A 23 10.77 -5.92 -21.25
N GLY A 24 12.05 -6.33 -21.21
CA GLY A 24 12.79 -6.55 -19.97
C GLY A 24 13.42 -5.32 -19.33
N CYS A 25 13.57 -4.20 -20.06
CA CYS A 25 14.26 -3.01 -19.54
C CYS A 25 13.54 -2.34 -18.36
N HIS A 26 12.20 -2.31 -18.35
CA HIS A 26 11.43 -1.67 -17.28
C HIS A 26 11.47 -2.45 -15.95
N LEU A 27 11.75 -3.75 -15.97
CA LEU A 27 11.95 -4.55 -14.76
C LEU A 27 13.35 -4.39 -14.15
N LEU A 28 14.31 -3.91 -14.94
CA LEU A 28 15.70 -3.71 -14.51
C LEU A 28 15.99 -2.28 -14.05
N SER A 29 15.14 -1.31 -14.40
CA SER A 29 15.26 0.07 -13.93
C SER A 29 14.71 0.20 -12.51
N HIS A 30 15.56 0.65 -11.60
CA HIS A 30 15.21 1.04 -10.23
C HIS A 30 14.89 2.53 -10.17
N TYR A 31 14.09 2.94 -9.20
CA TYR A 31 13.81 4.36 -8.97
C TYR A 31 15.10 5.07 -8.56
N ASN A 32 15.33 6.23 -9.18
CA ASN A 32 16.40 7.14 -8.75
C ASN A 32 15.85 8.24 -7.83
N GLU A 33 16.74 9.03 -7.23
CA GLU A 33 16.35 10.07 -6.27
C GLU A 33 15.41 11.13 -6.88
N GLU A 34 15.58 11.52 -8.15
CA GLU A 34 14.71 12.49 -8.82
C GLU A 34 13.28 11.95 -8.99
N GLU A 35 13.15 10.66 -9.34
CA GLU A 35 11.84 10.00 -9.46
C GLU A 35 11.16 9.87 -8.10
N VAL A 36 11.91 9.59 -7.03
CA VAL A 36 11.37 9.58 -5.65
C VAL A 36 10.94 10.98 -5.22
N GLN A 37 11.71 12.01 -5.55
CA GLN A 37 11.30 13.41 -5.31
C GLN A 37 10.01 13.75 -6.08
N GLN A 38 9.89 13.34 -7.34
CA GLN A 38 8.65 13.52 -8.11
C GLN A 38 7.47 12.81 -7.46
N TYR A 39 7.65 11.57 -7.00
CA TYR A 39 6.64 10.84 -6.24
C TYR A 39 6.21 11.60 -4.98
N ILE A 40 7.16 12.10 -4.18
CA ILE A 40 6.85 12.88 -2.97
C ILE A 40 6.06 14.14 -3.33
N ASN A 41 6.52 14.90 -4.33
CA ASN A 41 5.88 16.15 -4.76
C ASN A 41 4.48 15.93 -5.34
N GLN A 42 4.22 14.81 -6.00
CA GLN A 42 2.90 14.47 -6.51
C GLN A 42 1.91 14.08 -5.40
N ASN A 43 2.37 13.32 -4.41
CA ASN A 43 1.51 12.79 -3.35
C ASN A 43 1.37 13.77 -2.16
N TYR A 44 2.38 14.58 -1.89
CA TYR A 44 2.46 15.52 -0.76
C TYR A 44 2.87 16.93 -1.21
N PRO A 45 2.16 17.57 -2.15
CA PRO A 45 2.62 18.77 -2.87
C PRO A 45 2.87 20.01 -2.00
N ASN A 46 2.29 20.05 -0.80
CA ASN A 46 2.37 21.20 0.10
C ASN A 46 3.36 20.99 1.27
N LEU A 47 4.07 19.86 1.32
CA LEU A 47 4.99 19.56 2.40
C LEU A 47 6.44 19.78 1.96
N THR A 48 7.15 20.61 2.70
CA THR A 48 8.61 20.69 2.60
C THR A 48 9.25 19.49 3.29
N TYR A 49 10.32 18.95 2.70
CA TYR A 49 10.94 17.71 3.17
C TYR A 49 12.45 17.68 2.99
N GLN A 50 13.08 16.80 3.77
CA GLN A 50 14.43 16.32 3.57
C GLN A 50 14.37 14.87 3.10
N LEU A 51 15.11 14.56 2.03
CA LEU A 51 15.21 13.21 1.48
C LEU A 51 16.63 12.68 1.69
N LYS A 52 16.73 11.43 2.15
CA LYS A 52 18.00 10.73 2.30
C LYS A 52 17.86 9.33 1.73
N SER A 53 18.64 9.04 0.69
CA SER A 53 18.76 7.66 0.18
C SER A 53 19.39 6.74 1.24
N GLN A 54 18.85 5.54 1.33
CA GLN A 54 19.33 4.45 2.18
C GLN A 54 19.76 3.25 1.30
N ARG A 55 20.02 2.10 1.94
CA ARG A 55 20.39 0.86 1.22
C ARG A 55 19.13 0.09 0.82
N ASN A 56 19.25 -0.73 -0.22
CA ASN A 56 18.20 -1.65 -0.69
C ASN A 56 16.97 -0.93 -1.28
N ASP A 57 17.20 0.09 -2.12
CA ASP A 57 16.13 0.80 -2.83
C ASP A 57 15.08 1.40 -1.87
N THR A 58 15.58 1.94 -0.76
CA THR A 58 14.78 2.67 0.22
C THR A 58 15.31 4.09 0.41
N TRP A 59 14.38 4.97 0.78
CA TRP A 59 14.65 6.37 1.09
C TRP A 59 13.94 6.74 2.37
N GLN A 60 14.57 7.61 3.15
CA GLN A 60 13.94 8.24 4.28
C GLN A 60 13.53 9.65 3.91
N VAL A 61 12.25 9.95 4.01
CA VAL A 61 11.70 11.30 3.90
C VAL A 61 11.30 11.79 5.29
N THR A 62 11.76 13.00 5.63
CA THR A 62 11.32 13.70 6.83
C THR A 62 10.64 14.98 6.40
N PHE A 63 9.33 15.07 6.63
CA PHE A 63 8.57 16.29 6.39
C PHE A 63 8.79 17.28 7.53
N ASP A 64 9.04 18.55 7.22
CA ASP A 64 9.31 19.58 8.23
C ASP A 64 8.13 19.77 9.19
N LYS A 65 6.91 19.55 8.71
CA LYS A 65 5.67 19.57 9.52
C LYS A 65 5.59 18.40 10.51
N TYR A 66 6.25 17.27 10.20
CA TYR A 66 6.21 16.04 10.99
C TYR A 66 7.64 15.54 11.30
N PRO A 67 8.48 16.35 11.98
CA PRO A 67 9.90 16.05 12.12
C PRO A 67 10.18 14.81 12.97
N GLN A 68 9.24 14.42 13.82
CA GLN A 68 9.32 13.25 14.71
C GLN A 68 8.90 11.94 14.02
N ILE A 69 8.43 12.01 12.76
CA ILE A 69 7.84 10.89 12.03
C ILE A 69 8.64 10.70 10.73
N PRO A 70 9.85 10.12 10.79
CA PRO A 70 10.60 9.78 9.60
C PRO A 70 9.84 8.67 8.84
N ILE A 71 9.52 8.95 7.58
CA ILE A 71 8.80 8.03 6.70
C ILE A 71 9.82 7.29 5.85
N GLU A 72 9.63 5.99 5.74
CA GLU A 72 10.35 5.16 4.79
C GLU A 72 9.53 5.08 3.50
N ILE A 73 10.19 5.35 2.39
CA ILE A 73 9.73 5.06 1.04
C ILE A 73 10.55 3.87 0.54
N SER A 74 9.87 2.82 0.10
CA SER A 74 10.51 1.59 -0.36
C SER A 74 10.02 1.24 -1.75
N GLU A 75 10.95 0.85 -2.62
CA GLU A 75 10.62 0.25 -3.90
C GLU A 75 10.24 -1.23 -3.70
N VAL A 76 9.10 -1.65 -4.25
CA VAL A 76 8.65 -3.04 -4.18
C VAL A 76 8.14 -3.53 -5.53
N MET A 77 8.25 -4.84 -5.75
CA MET A 77 7.60 -5.51 -6.87
C MET A 77 6.11 -5.70 -6.56
N HIS A 78 5.25 -5.11 -7.37
CA HIS A 78 3.82 -5.27 -7.29
C HIS A 78 3.32 -6.08 -8.48
N THR A 79 2.59 -7.15 -8.19
CA THR A 79 1.91 -7.95 -9.21
C THR A 79 0.44 -7.56 -9.22
N SER A 80 0.00 -6.89 -10.28
CA SER A 80 -1.43 -6.68 -10.45
C SER A 80 -2.09 -8.04 -10.78
N ALA A 81 -3.39 -8.17 -10.46
CA ALA A 81 -4.19 -9.36 -10.78
C ALA A 81 -5.05 -9.27 -12.08
N PRO A 82 -4.57 -8.81 -13.25
CA PRO A 82 -5.30 -8.99 -14.50
C PRO A 82 -5.17 -10.42 -15.04
N VAL A 83 -5.92 -10.69 -16.11
CA VAL A 83 -5.88 -11.93 -16.92
C VAL A 83 -4.44 -12.26 -17.41
N VAL A 84 -3.56 -11.26 -17.47
CA VAL A 84 -2.11 -11.41 -17.66
C VAL A 84 -1.41 -10.70 -16.50
N PRO A 85 -0.60 -11.38 -15.67
CA PRO A 85 0.11 -10.73 -14.57
C PRO A 85 1.05 -9.65 -15.12
N GLN A 86 0.87 -8.41 -14.68
CA GLN A 86 1.84 -7.33 -14.90
C GLN A 86 2.61 -7.16 -13.60
N VAL A 87 3.93 -7.26 -13.71
CA VAL A 87 4.87 -7.03 -12.60
C VAL A 87 5.44 -5.64 -12.80
N ASP A 88 5.13 -4.74 -11.89
CA ASP A 88 5.59 -3.36 -11.92
C ASP A 88 6.34 -3.04 -10.62
N ARG A 89 7.37 -2.19 -10.71
CA ARG A 89 8.02 -1.61 -9.52
C ARG A 89 7.23 -0.38 -9.09
N ILE A 90 6.81 -0.36 -7.83
CA ILE A 90 6.08 0.77 -7.25
C ILE A 90 6.80 1.29 -6.01
N LEU A 91 6.55 2.55 -5.67
CA LEU A 91 6.97 3.14 -4.40
C LEU A 91 5.83 3.02 -3.38
N ILE A 92 6.15 2.47 -2.21
CA ILE A 92 5.24 2.37 -1.07
C ILE A 92 5.79 3.16 0.12
N THR A 93 4.91 3.50 1.06
CA THR A 93 5.32 4.15 2.31
C THR A 93 4.90 3.34 3.53
N ASN A 94 5.63 3.50 4.62
CA ASN A 94 5.27 2.95 5.94
C ASN A 94 4.31 3.85 6.73
N ILE A 95 3.76 4.92 6.13
CA ILE A 95 2.90 5.91 6.80
C ILE A 95 1.77 5.26 7.61
N PRO A 96 0.99 4.29 7.09
CA PRO A 96 -0.07 3.65 7.87
C PRO A 96 0.43 3.01 9.16
N LEU A 97 1.61 2.37 9.12
CA LEU A 97 2.22 1.70 10.27
C LEU A 97 2.67 2.67 11.35
N ILE A 98 3.22 3.82 10.98
CA ILE A 98 3.80 4.77 11.94
C ILE A 98 2.82 5.86 12.37
N THR A 99 1.67 5.99 11.72
CA THR A 99 0.64 6.99 12.05
C THR A 99 -0.68 6.37 12.50
N ALA A 100 -1.27 5.46 11.71
CA ALA A 100 -2.61 4.92 11.98
C ALA A 100 -2.60 3.90 13.11
N PHE A 101 -1.71 2.91 13.08
CA PHE A 101 -1.63 1.86 14.10
C PHE A 101 -1.39 2.40 15.52
N PRO A 102 -0.48 3.37 15.75
CA PRO A 102 -0.33 3.99 17.06
C PRO A 102 -1.61 4.66 17.56
N LEU A 103 -2.33 5.36 16.66
CA LEU A 103 -3.55 6.09 17.02
C LEU A 103 -4.73 5.14 17.29
N MET A 104 -4.84 4.04 16.53
CA MET A 104 -5.86 3.02 16.74
C MET A 104 -5.84 2.42 18.15
N LYS A 105 -4.69 2.41 18.84
CA LYS A 105 -4.57 1.92 20.22
C LYS A 105 -5.44 2.69 21.22
N ASN A 106 -5.81 3.93 20.90
CA ASN A 106 -6.70 4.73 21.74
C ASN A 106 -8.18 4.35 21.57
N TYR A 107 -8.51 3.60 20.50
CA TYR A 107 -9.87 3.31 20.08
C TYR A 107 -10.21 1.84 20.09
N LEU A 108 -9.23 0.97 19.91
CA LEU A 108 -9.40 -0.48 19.81
C LEU A 108 -8.80 -1.20 21.01
N THR A 109 -9.38 -2.34 21.37
CA THR A 109 -8.73 -3.22 22.35
C THR A 109 -7.48 -3.85 21.74
N ALA A 110 -6.59 -4.34 22.59
CA ALA A 110 -5.39 -5.06 22.13
C ALA A 110 -5.74 -6.30 21.30
N GLU A 111 -6.83 -7.00 21.64
CA GLU A 111 -7.33 -8.16 20.90
C GLU A 111 -7.84 -7.74 19.52
N GLU A 112 -8.69 -6.72 19.44
CA GLU A 112 -9.21 -6.22 18.16
C GLU A 112 -8.10 -5.76 17.23
N LEU A 113 -7.13 -5.00 17.76
CA LEU A 113 -6.01 -4.48 16.99
C LEU A 113 -5.06 -5.58 16.52
N SER A 114 -4.99 -6.72 17.21
CA SER A 114 -4.12 -7.84 16.82
C SER A 114 -4.50 -8.46 15.46
N TYR A 115 -5.73 -8.23 14.99
CA TYR A 115 -6.21 -8.66 13.69
C TYR A 115 -5.95 -7.65 12.57
N ALA A 116 -5.44 -6.46 12.89
CA ALA A 116 -5.09 -5.46 11.90
C ALA A 116 -3.72 -5.77 11.29
N THR A 117 -3.68 -5.89 9.97
CA THR A 117 -2.45 -6.01 9.19
C THR A 117 -2.42 -4.92 8.13
N TYR A 118 -1.23 -4.44 7.79
CA TYR A 118 -1.05 -3.56 6.64
C TYR A 118 -0.40 -4.38 5.53
N ASP A 119 -1.17 -4.64 4.48
CA ASP A 119 -0.69 -5.35 3.31
C ASP A 119 -0.29 -4.32 2.25
N THR A 120 1.01 -4.19 2.02
CA THR A 120 1.57 -3.26 1.05
C THR A 120 1.24 -3.63 -0.39
N SER A 121 0.74 -4.85 -0.65
CA SER A 121 0.24 -5.26 -1.96
C SER A 121 -1.18 -4.76 -2.23
N SER A 122 -2.01 -4.67 -1.20
CA SER A 122 -3.38 -4.17 -1.32
C SER A 122 -3.46 -2.65 -1.10
N LEU A 123 -2.48 -2.09 -0.38
CA LEU A 123 -2.47 -0.71 0.14
C LEU A 123 -3.62 -0.44 1.14
N TYR A 124 -4.22 -1.49 1.69
CA TYR A 124 -5.22 -1.41 2.76
C TYR A 124 -4.61 -1.83 4.09
N ILE A 125 -5.11 -1.21 5.16
CA ILE A 125 -5.12 -1.85 6.48
C ILE A 125 -6.28 -2.84 6.46
N GLU A 126 -5.97 -4.13 6.50
CA GLU A 126 -6.92 -5.23 6.48
C GLU A 126 -7.19 -5.69 7.92
N MET A 127 -8.46 -5.85 8.28
CA MET A 127 -8.90 -6.26 9.61
C MET A 127 -9.93 -7.41 9.52
N PRO A 128 -9.49 -8.64 9.20
CA PRO A 128 -10.31 -9.84 9.26
C PRO A 128 -10.50 -10.29 10.72
N ILE A 129 -11.44 -9.68 11.43
CA ILE A 129 -11.62 -9.85 12.88
C ILE A 129 -12.74 -10.87 13.20
N PRO A 130 -12.53 -11.88 14.05
CA PRO A 130 -13.61 -12.75 14.52
C PRO A 130 -14.66 -11.97 15.32
N TYR A 131 -15.95 -12.28 15.14
CA TYR A 131 -17.03 -11.68 15.94
C TYR A 131 -16.78 -11.83 17.45
N SER A 132 -16.21 -12.97 17.87
CA SER A 132 -15.88 -13.24 19.27
C SER A 132 -14.81 -12.32 19.86
N ALA A 133 -13.95 -11.73 19.01
CA ALA A 133 -12.88 -10.82 19.42
C ALA A 133 -13.34 -9.36 19.57
N ILE A 134 -14.55 -9.04 19.09
CA ILE A 134 -15.12 -7.70 19.25
C ILE A 134 -15.49 -7.50 20.72
N GLN A 135 -15.08 -6.37 21.28
CA GLN A 135 -15.37 -6.03 22.67
C GLN A 135 -16.88 -6.06 22.93
N ASN A 136 -17.29 -6.87 23.91
CA ASN A 136 -18.69 -7.13 24.26
C ASN A 136 -19.56 -7.63 23.10
N GLN A 137 -18.93 -8.12 22.01
CA GLN A 137 -19.60 -8.52 20.77
C GLN A 137 -20.48 -7.40 20.17
N ASP A 138 -20.17 -6.13 20.47
CA ASP A 138 -20.92 -4.97 20.01
C ASP A 138 -20.29 -4.37 18.74
N VAL A 139 -20.77 -4.86 17.59
CA VAL A 139 -20.32 -4.43 16.26
C VAL A 139 -20.60 -2.95 16.01
N ILE A 140 -21.74 -2.44 16.47
CA ILE A 140 -22.11 -1.03 16.26
C ILE A 140 -21.15 -0.13 17.02
N ASN A 141 -20.88 -0.43 18.29
CA ASN A 141 -19.93 0.32 19.09
C ASN A 141 -18.50 0.20 18.55
N PHE A 142 -18.09 -0.97 18.05
CA PHE A 142 -16.80 -1.13 17.35
C PHE A 142 -16.69 -0.16 16.17
N TYR A 143 -17.70 -0.11 15.28
CA TYR A 143 -17.67 0.82 14.16
C TYR A 143 -17.73 2.29 14.56
N ASN A 144 -18.41 2.63 15.67
CA ASN A 144 -18.40 3.99 16.21
C ASN A 144 -17.01 4.39 16.71
N ARG A 145 -16.28 3.50 17.39
CA ARG A 145 -14.89 3.75 17.80
C ARG A 145 -13.96 3.89 16.61
N MET A 146 -14.14 3.08 15.56
CA MET A 146 -13.41 3.24 14.30
C MET A 146 -13.71 4.58 13.61
N ASP A 147 -14.97 5.04 13.63
CA ASP A 147 -15.37 6.34 13.10
C ASP A 147 -14.71 7.50 13.86
N GLN A 148 -14.66 7.42 15.20
CA GLN A 148 -13.95 8.40 16.02
C GLN A 148 -12.45 8.41 15.74
N PHE A 149 -11.81 7.24 15.63
CA PHE A 149 -10.43 7.10 15.17
C PHE A 149 -10.21 7.82 13.84
N CYS A 150 -11.10 7.62 12.85
CA CYS A 150 -10.94 8.23 11.53
C CYS A 150 -11.00 9.76 11.60
N LYS A 151 -11.89 10.32 12.41
CA LYS A 151 -12.01 11.77 12.65
C LYS A 151 -10.75 12.34 13.32
N GLU A 152 -10.23 11.66 14.35
CA GLU A 152 -8.99 12.10 14.99
C GLU A 152 -7.81 12.01 14.02
N TYR A 153 -7.72 10.93 13.24
CA TYR A 153 -6.65 10.77 12.25
C TYR A 153 -6.68 11.91 11.22
N ALA A 154 -7.85 12.21 10.66
CA ALA A 154 -8.01 13.27 9.66
C ALA A 154 -7.61 14.66 10.20
N THR A 155 -7.77 14.88 11.51
CA THR A 155 -7.36 16.12 12.19
C THR A 155 -5.86 16.13 12.50
N THR A 156 -5.31 15.00 12.91
CA THR A 156 -3.91 14.87 13.36
C THR A 156 -2.92 14.80 12.19
N TYR A 157 -3.29 14.08 11.13
CA TYR A 157 -2.46 13.81 9.95
C TYR A 157 -3.22 14.12 8.65
N PRO A 158 -3.71 15.36 8.44
CA PRO A 158 -4.55 15.72 7.30
C PRO A 158 -3.87 15.50 5.94
N ASP A 159 -2.53 15.55 5.90
CA ASP A 159 -1.75 15.40 4.66
C ASP A 159 -1.55 13.94 4.23
N PHE A 160 -1.83 12.97 5.12
CA PHE A 160 -1.60 11.54 4.86
C PHE A 160 -2.89 10.75 4.60
N LYS A 161 -4.06 11.33 4.89
CA LYS A 161 -5.34 10.62 4.87
C LYS A 161 -5.82 10.17 3.48
N LYS A 162 -5.27 10.74 2.40
CA LYS A 162 -5.78 10.58 1.03
C LYS A 162 -5.79 9.11 0.59
N ASP A 163 -4.71 8.40 0.88
CA ASP A 163 -4.42 7.07 0.33
C ASP A 163 -4.47 5.97 1.39
N ILE A 164 -5.13 6.23 2.52
CA ILE A 164 -5.26 5.25 3.61
C ILE A 164 -6.70 4.74 3.68
N TYR A 165 -6.81 3.44 3.56
CA TYR A 165 -8.05 2.69 3.57
C TYR A 165 -7.98 1.60 4.63
N ILE A 166 -9.04 1.45 5.40
CA ILE A 166 -9.16 0.37 6.38
C ILE A 166 -10.35 -0.50 5.99
N ARG A 167 -10.08 -1.75 5.66
CA ARG A 167 -11.10 -2.74 5.34
C ARG A 167 -11.31 -3.63 6.56
N VAL A 168 -12.50 -3.54 7.14
CA VAL A 168 -12.94 -4.42 8.22
C VAL A 168 -13.86 -5.49 7.66
N ILE A 169 -13.56 -6.75 7.97
CA ILE A 169 -14.43 -7.90 7.70
C ILE A 169 -14.59 -8.66 9.01
N ILE A 170 -15.76 -8.54 9.63
CA ILE A 170 -16.09 -9.28 10.85
C ILE A 170 -16.52 -10.70 10.46
N LYS A 171 -15.77 -11.70 10.90
CA LYS A 171 -15.99 -13.12 10.58
C LYS A 171 -16.99 -13.73 11.56
N PRO A 172 -18.13 -14.26 11.09
CA PRO A 172 -19.05 -15.01 11.93
C PRO A 172 -18.39 -16.23 12.58
N SER A 173 -18.82 -16.56 13.80
CA SER A 173 -18.27 -17.70 14.56
C SER A 173 -18.61 -19.06 13.95
N ASP A 174 -19.65 -19.13 13.12
CA ASP A 174 -20.12 -20.35 12.45
C ASP A 174 -19.38 -20.64 11.13
N GLY A 175 -18.44 -19.78 10.73
CA GLY A 175 -17.66 -19.91 9.49
C GLY A 175 -18.45 -19.56 8.23
N SER A 176 -19.66 -19.00 8.36
CA SER A 176 -20.42 -18.48 7.23
C SER A 176 -19.74 -17.24 6.62
N ASP A 177 -20.15 -16.90 5.40
CA ASP A 177 -19.73 -15.64 4.78
C ASP A 177 -20.22 -14.46 5.62
N ALA A 178 -19.33 -13.49 5.87
CA ALA A 178 -19.68 -12.29 6.61
C ALA A 178 -20.83 -11.55 5.91
N PRO A 179 -21.92 -11.18 6.61
CA PRO A 179 -23.01 -10.41 6.01
C PRO A 179 -22.54 -8.98 5.68
N GLU A 180 -23.35 -8.21 4.94
CA GLU A 180 -22.96 -6.87 4.45
C GLU A 180 -22.68 -5.90 5.60
N GLU A 181 -23.48 -5.95 6.66
CA GLU A 181 -23.31 -5.15 7.87
C GLU A 181 -21.99 -5.42 8.62
N TYR A 182 -21.33 -6.54 8.35
CA TYR A 182 -20.04 -6.93 8.96
C TYR A 182 -18.84 -6.55 8.08
N ARG A 183 -19.10 -5.93 6.92
CA ARG A 183 -18.09 -5.50 5.96
C ARG A 183 -18.13 -3.98 5.87
N LYS A 184 -17.05 -3.32 6.27
CA LYS A 184 -16.96 -1.85 6.19
C LYS A 184 -15.60 -1.41 5.69
N ILE A 185 -15.59 -0.44 4.77
CA ILE A 185 -14.38 0.24 4.33
C ILE A 185 -14.41 1.66 4.86
N PHE A 186 -13.45 2.00 5.70
CA PHE A 186 -13.20 3.38 6.12
C PHE A 186 -12.17 3.99 5.18
N ARG A 187 -12.54 5.08 4.51
CA ARG A 187 -11.64 5.86 3.66
C ARG A 187 -11.28 7.11 4.42
N LEU A 188 -10.04 7.25 4.88
CA LEU A 188 -9.66 8.40 5.72
C LEU A 188 -9.80 9.74 4.99
N SER A 189 -9.78 9.73 3.65
CA SER A 189 -10.06 10.88 2.80
C SER A 189 -11.49 11.43 2.90
N GLN A 190 -12.44 10.67 3.45
CA GLN A 190 -13.85 11.08 3.62
C GLN A 190 -14.14 11.76 4.97
N TYR A 191 -13.15 11.81 5.86
CA TYR A 191 -13.20 12.45 7.17
C TYR A 191 -12.44 13.77 7.13
#